data_AF-A0A3B9TWF9-F1
#
_entry.id   AF-A0A3B9TWF9-F1
#
_cell.length_a   1.000
_cell.length_b   1.000
_cell.length_c   1.000
_cell.angle_alpha   90.00
_cell.angle_beta   90.00
_cell.angle_gamma   90.00
#
_symmetry.space_group_name_H-M   'P 1'
#
loop_
_entity.id
_entity.type
_entity.pdbx_description
1 polymer ?
#
loop_
_entity_poly.entity_id
_entity_poly.type
_entity_poly.pdbx_seq_one_letter_code
_entity_poly.pdbx_strand_id
1 'polypeptide(L)' 'LIDAVEDWFRGRTDHYRLYTNVKMTANIAWYSRAGFVETGRAMANGFHRVYFEKQISPTPDDK' A
#
# COMPACT_ATOMS: atom_id res chain seq x y z
N LEU A 1 -12.04 -6.59 -1.90
CA LEU A 1 -11.86 -5.13 -2.11
C LEU A 1 -10.44 -4.83 -2.61
N ILE A 2 -9.38 -5.22 -1.89
CA ILE A 2 -7.99 -5.07 -2.37
C ILE A 2 -7.78 -5.76 -3.72
N ASP A 3 -8.27 -6.99 -3.89
CA ASP A 3 -8.04 -7.76 -5.13
C ASP A 3 -8.60 -7.04 -6.37
N ALA A 4 -9.78 -6.43 -6.25
CA ALA A 4 -10.38 -5.68 -7.34
C ALA A 4 -9.59 -4.40 -7.69
N VAL A 5 -8.97 -3.77 -6.69
CA VAL A 5 -8.09 -2.61 -6.88
C VAL A 5 -6.78 -3.05 -7.54
N GLU A 6 -6.18 -4.16 -7.09
CA GLU A 6 -4.94 -4.70 -7.66
C GLU A 6 -5.13 -5.18 -9.10
N ASP A 7 -6.27 -5.81 -9.42
CA ASP A 7 -6.60 -6.18 -10.80
C ASP A 7 -6.83 -4.95 -11.68
N TRP A 8 -7.39 -3.86 -11.15
CA TRP A 8 -7.48 -2.62 -11.91
C TRP A 8 -6.09 -2.02 -12.20
N PHE A 9 -5.18 -2.06 -11.23
CA PHE A 9 -3.81 -1.57 -11.38
C PHE A 9 -2.93 -2.46 -12.27
N ARG A 10 -3.29 -3.74 -12.44
CA ARG A 10 -2.56 -4.69 -13.26
C ARG A 10 -2.38 -4.17 -14.69
N GLY A 11 -1.13 -4.15 -15.15
CA GLY A 11 -0.76 -3.62 -16.47
C GLY A 11 -0.81 -2.09 -16.60
N ARG A 12 -1.09 -1.35 -15.52
CA ARG A 12 -1.15 0.12 -15.50
C ARG A 12 -0.07 0.76 -14.63
N THR A 13 0.32 0.06 -13.57
CA THR A 13 1.41 0.50 -12.67
C THR A 13 2.06 -0.72 -12.01
N ASP A 14 3.29 -0.56 -11.58
CA ASP A 14 4.12 -1.55 -10.90
C ASP A 14 3.96 -1.50 -9.37
N HIS A 15 3.45 -0.40 -8.81
CA HIS A 15 3.26 -0.25 -7.37
C HIS A 15 2.19 0.79 -7.03
N TYR A 16 1.73 0.75 -5.79
CA TYR A 16 0.84 1.78 -5.26
C TYR A 16 1.13 2.05 -3.79
N ARG A 17 0.74 3.26 -3.37
CA ARG A 17 1.03 3.78 -2.04
C ARG A 17 -0.24 4.15 -1.30
N LEU A 18 -0.21 3.96 0.00
CA LEU A 18 -1.23 4.46 0.91
C LEU A 18 -0.58 5.02 2.17
N TYR A 19 -1.37 5.73 2.97
CA TYR A 19 -0.94 6.18 4.28
C TYR A 19 -2.09 6.09 5.27
N THR A 20 -1.74 5.93 6.54
CA THR A 20 -2.70 5.99 7.65
C THR A 20 -2.13 6.78 8.81
N ASN A 21 -2.99 7.24 9.72
CA ASN A 21 -2.52 7.88 10.94
C ASN A 21 -1.79 6.86 11.82
N VAL A 22 -0.69 7.27 12.48
CA VAL A 22 0.11 6.40 13.36
C VAL A 22 -0.71 5.76 14.49
N LYS A 23 -1.81 6.40 14.90
CA LYS A 23 -2.71 5.89 15.94
C LYS A 23 -3.63 4.76 15.45
N MET A 24 -3.74 4.52 14.14
CA MET A 24 -4.57 3.45 13.57
C MET A 24 -3.81 2.12 13.53
N THR A 25 -3.51 1.60 14.72
CA THR A 25 -2.70 0.38 14.90
C THR A 25 -3.29 -0.85 14.22
N ALA A 26 -4.62 -0.98 14.18
CA ALA A 26 -5.31 -2.06 13.47
C ALA A 26 -5.07 -1.99 11.95
N ASN A 27 -5.16 -0.79 11.35
CA ASN A 27 -4.87 -0.60 9.93
C ASN A 27 -3.41 -0.90 9.62
N ILE A 28 -2.48 -0.42 10.45
CA ILE A 28 -1.04 -0.68 10.30
C ILE A 28 -0.77 -2.19 10.27
N ALA A 29 -1.26 -2.92 11.27
CA ALA A 29 -1.09 -4.37 11.33
C ALA A 29 -1.74 -5.09 10.14
N TRP A 30 -2.91 -4.61 9.68
CA TRP A 30 -3.61 -5.17 8.54
C TRP A 30 -2.85 -4.93 7.23
N TYR A 31 -2.35 -3.72 6.96
CA TYR A 31 -1.57 -3.41 5.75
C TYR A 31 -0.30 -4.26 5.68
N SER A 32 0.43 -4.42 6.78
CA SER A 32 1.60 -5.30 6.83
C SER A 32 1.26 -6.74 6.45
N ARG A 33 0.13 -7.27 6.96
CA ARG A 33 -0.34 -8.63 6.60
C ARG A 33 -0.83 -8.74 5.16
N ALA A 34 -1.34 -7.66 4.60
CA ALA A 34 -1.81 -7.58 3.21
C ALA A 34 -0.65 -7.45 2.19
N GLY A 35 0.61 -7.46 2.65
CA GLY A 35 1.80 -7.41 1.81
C GLY A 35 2.33 -6.00 1.52
N PHE A 36 1.83 -4.98 2.22
CA PHE A 36 2.42 -3.65 2.15
C PHE A 36 3.66 -3.55 3.03
N VAL A 37 4.65 -2.81 2.54
CA VAL A 37 5.88 -2.49 3.26
C VAL A 37 5.80 -1.05 3.76
N GLU A 38 6.08 -0.83 5.04
CA GLU A 38 6.20 0.52 5.60
C GLU A 38 7.43 1.20 4.98
N THR A 39 7.22 2.35 4.31
CA THR A 39 8.30 3.11 3.66
C THR A 39 8.75 4.32 4.48
N GLY A 40 8.00 4.68 5.52
CA GLY A 40 8.42 5.69 6.47
C GLY A 40 7.28 6.27 7.31
N ARG A 41 7.67 7.15 8.23
CA ARG A 41 6.75 7.91 9.09
C ARG A 41 7.10 9.39 9.02
N ALA A 42 6.09 10.25 8.88
CA ALA A 42 6.29 11.68 8.82
C ALA A 42 5.07 12.44 9.35
N MET A 43 5.28 13.72 9.68
CA MET A 43 4.18 14.65 9.92
C MET A 43 3.73 15.26 8.59
N ALA A 44 2.45 15.12 8.26
CA ALA A 44 1.87 15.75 7.07
C ALA A 44 0.52 16.36 7.41
N ASN A 45 0.34 17.64 7.06
CA ASN A 45 -0.86 18.42 7.31
C ASN A 45 -1.30 18.37 8.79
N GLY A 46 -0.34 18.40 9.73
CA GLY A 46 -0.61 18.33 11.17
C GLY A 46 -0.90 16.93 11.73
N PHE A 47 -0.78 15.87 10.92
CA PHE A 47 -1.00 14.49 11.37
C PHE A 47 0.27 13.66 11.27
N HIS A 48 0.54 12.84 12.28
CA HIS A 48 1.54 11.78 12.19
C HIS A 48 1.01 10.63 11.33
N ARG A 49 1.68 10.37 10.21
CA ARG A 49 1.29 9.35 9.23
C ARG A 49 2.36 8.28 9.11
N VAL A 50 1.91 7.07 8.82
CA VAL A 50 2.73 5.95 8.38
C VAL A 50 2.41 5.70 6.92
N TYR A 51 3.45 5.65 6.09
CA TYR A 51 3.37 5.46 4.65
C TYR A 51 3.71 4.02 4.31
N PHE A 52 2.98 3.49 3.33
CA PHE A 52 3.09 2.11 2.89
C PHE A 52 3.15 2.06 1.37
N GLU A 53 3.85 1.06 0.85
CA GLU A 53 3.91 0.73 -0.56
C GLU A 53 3.68 -0.77 -0.76
N LYS A 54 3.02 -1.13 -1.85
CA LYS A 54 2.94 -2.52 -2.32
C LYS A 54 3.18 -2.57 -3.82
N GLN A 55 3.98 -3.55 -4.22
CA GLN A 55 4.28 -3.84 -5.62
C GLN A 55 3.11 -4.65 -6.22
N ILE A 56 2.72 -4.33 -7.44
CA ILE A 56 1.78 -5.09 -8.27
C ILE A 56 2.62 -6.02 -9.13
N SER A 57 2.52 -7.33 -8.89
CA SER A 57 3.20 -8.28 -9.76
C SER A 57 2.66 -8.17 -11.18
N PRO A 58 3.55 -8.05 -12.20
CA PRO A 58 3.12 -8.17 -13.58
C PRO A 58 2.48 -9.55 -13.78
N THR A 59 1.50 -9.63 -14.67
CA THR A 59 0.92 -10.91 -15.07
C THR A 59 2.01 -11.81 -15.66
N PRO A 60 2.00 -13.14 -15.43
CA PRO A 60 2.99 -14.05 -16.00
C PRO A 60 3.04 -14.10 -17.54
N ASP A 61 2.12 -13.42 -18.23
CA ASP A 61 1.98 -13.43 -19.70
C ASP A 61 2.77 -12.32 -20.43
N ASP A 62 3.60 -11.54 -19.74
CA ASP A 62 4.56 -10.64 -20.39
C ASP A 62 5.88 -11.38 -20.72
N LYS A 63 5.83 -12.40 -21.57
CA LYS A 63 6.99 -13.02 -22.22
C LYS A 63 6.81 -13.25 -23.71
#